data_AF-A0ABD6BLD4-F1
#
_entry.id   AF-A0ABD6BLD4-F1
#
_cell.length_a   1.000
_cell.length_b   1.000
_cell.length_c   1.000
_cell.angle_alpha   90.00
_cell.angle_beta   90.00
_cell.angle_gamma   90.00
#
_symmetry.space_group_name_H-M   'P 1'
#
loop_
_entity.id
_entity.type
_entity.pdbx_description
1 polymer ?
#
loop_
_entity_poly.entity_id
_entity_poly.type
_entity_poly.pdbx_seq_one_letter_code
_entity_poly.pdbx_strand_id
1 'polypeptide(L)'
;MGLLDGLRAVLGMRAETDAGRDADPDDLFGMSTAYLTMEADLGYESLDVGALCFSGVDSADFRDAVDEVEAILEAGQEETGTGFSVTSDDHGYQWVVLEDDDPEDLITSMHFAADTFIEHGYGSRLLAAVFAYRDRDGPAYWIYSFRRGRFYPFVPQAGRERDSSAEFSLESALDGELEIEREKEYWYPLWPSEGGTHPWE
;
A
#
# COMPACT_ATOMS: atom_id res chain seq x y z
N MET A 1 16.60 21.62 7.13
CA MET A 1 17.66 20.61 6.94
C MET A 1 17.71 19.75 8.21
N GLY A 2 16.68 18.94 8.42
CA GLY A 2 16.44 18.33 9.72
C GLY A 2 15.54 17.12 9.61
N LEU A 3 16.04 16.00 10.15
CA LEU A 3 15.37 14.76 10.58
C LEU A 3 14.55 13.96 9.54
N LEU A 4 13.92 14.58 8.53
CA LEU A 4 13.11 13.92 7.50
C LEU A 4 13.95 13.36 6.34
N ASP A 5 15.07 14.01 6.00
CA ASP A 5 16.10 13.44 5.11
C ASP A 5 16.62 12.08 5.62
N GLY A 6 16.59 11.87 6.94
CA GLY A 6 16.97 10.61 7.56
C GLY A 6 16.00 9.47 7.27
N LEU A 7 14.71 9.75 7.07
CA LEU A 7 13.69 8.74 6.80
C LEU A 7 13.72 8.31 5.33
N ARG A 8 13.96 9.26 4.41
CA ARG A 8 14.27 8.97 2.99
C ARG A 8 15.57 8.19 2.84
N ALA A 9 16.56 8.45 3.69
CA ALA A 9 17.79 7.64 3.77
C ALA A 9 17.55 6.25 4.40
N VAL A 10 16.60 6.09 5.33
CA VAL A 10 16.30 4.77 5.91
C VAL A 10 15.44 3.91 4.97
N LEU A 11 14.39 4.46 4.35
CA LEU A 11 13.58 3.77 3.33
C LEU A 11 14.27 3.65 1.95
N GLY A 12 15.29 4.46 1.68
CA GLY A 12 16.13 4.34 0.48
C GLY A 12 17.32 3.41 0.71
N MET A 13 18.19 3.74 1.66
CA MET A 13 19.52 3.15 1.80
C MET A 13 19.55 1.83 2.58
N ARG A 14 18.64 1.58 3.54
CA ARG A 14 18.48 0.23 4.12
C ARG A 14 17.67 -0.67 3.21
N ALA A 15 16.64 -0.14 2.58
CA ALA A 15 15.73 -0.94 1.76
C ALA A 15 16.34 -1.45 0.45
N GLU A 16 17.35 -0.78 -0.12
CA GLU A 16 18.15 -1.33 -1.24
C GLU A 16 19.00 -2.55 -0.83
N THR A 17 19.38 -2.65 0.44
CA THR A 17 20.21 -3.77 0.96
C THR A 17 19.34 -4.94 1.45
N ASP A 18 18.06 -4.69 1.72
CA ASP A 18 17.10 -5.62 2.32
C ASP A 18 16.07 -6.20 1.33
N ALA A 19 16.19 -5.87 0.04
CA ALA A 19 15.33 -6.41 -1.00
C ALA A 19 15.57 -7.93 -1.12
N GLY A 20 14.65 -8.71 -0.56
CA GLY A 20 14.76 -10.17 -0.47
C GLY A 20 14.30 -10.91 -1.73
N ARG A 21 13.52 -10.24 -2.59
CA ARG A 21 12.87 -10.81 -3.79
C ARG A 21 12.53 -9.70 -4.80
N ASP A 22 12.31 -10.08 -6.05
CA ASP A 22 11.62 -9.25 -7.05
C ASP A 22 10.17 -8.95 -6.62
N ALA A 23 9.67 -7.79 -7.04
CA ALA A 23 8.29 -7.37 -6.83
C ALA A 23 7.33 -8.34 -7.53
N ASP A 24 6.33 -8.84 -6.81
CA ASP A 24 5.39 -9.84 -7.29
C ASP A 24 3.95 -9.38 -7.01
N PRO A 25 3.25 -8.78 -7.99
CA PRO A 25 1.92 -8.23 -7.79
C PRO A 25 0.87 -9.32 -7.55
N ASP A 26 1.12 -10.57 -7.96
CA ASP A 26 0.21 -11.71 -7.69
C ASP A 26 -0.01 -11.93 -6.19
N ASP A 27 0.95 -11.54 -5.33
CA ASP A 27 0.81 -11.64 -3.87
C ASP A 27 -0.39 -10.80 -3.35
N LEU A 28 -0.83 -9.77 -4.07
CA LEU A 28 -1.96 -8.92 -3.68
C LEU A 28 -3.28 -9.69 -3.61
N PHE A 29 -3.44 -10.76 -4.40
CA PHE A 29 -4.63 -11.61 -4.36
C PHE A 29 -4.79 -12.37 -3.02
N GLY A 30 -3.76 -12.40 -2.17
CA GLY A 30 -3.91 -12.85 -0.80
C GLY A 30 -4.94 -12.04 -0.01
N MET A 31 -5.20 -10.78 -0.39
CA MET A 31 -6.16 -9.93 0.29
C MET A 31 -7.62 -10.36 0.09
N SER A 32 -7.95 -11.10 -0.97
CA SER A 32 -9.31 -11.53 -1.28
C SER A 32 -9.98 -12.26 -0.12
N THR A 33 -9.25 -13.13 0.58
CA THR A 33 -9.78 -13.82 1.77
C THR A 33 -9.68 -12.95 3.03
N ALA A 34 -8.61 -12.15 3.13
CA ALA A 34 -8.40 -11.25 4.26
C ALA A 34 -9.54 -10.24 4.43
N TYR A 35 -10.10 -9.70 3.34
CA TYR A 35 -11.26 -8.80 3.40
C TYR A 35 -12.45 -9.43 4.13
N LEU A 36 -12.73 -10.71 3.87
CA LEU A 36 -13.81 -11.44 4.53
C LEU A 36 -13.53 -11.63 6.03
N THR A 37 -12.31 -12.03 6.40
CA THR A 37 -11.93 -12.23 7.81
C THR A 37 -11.90 -10.90 8.57
N MET A 38 -11.45 -9.81 7.93
CA MET A 38 -11.44 -8.45 8.51
C MET A 38 -12.85 -8.01 8.92
N GLU A 39 -13.83 -8.18 8.03
CA GLU A 39 -15.22 -7.80 8.31
C GLU A 39 -15.90 -8.77 9.28
N ALA A 40 -15.83 -10.07 9.00
CA ALA A 40 -16.64 -11.08 9.68
C ALA A 40 -16.13 -11.43 11.09
N ASP A 41 -14.81 -11.53 11.27
CA ASP A 41 -14.19 -12.02 12.51
C ASP A 41 -13.58 -10.91 13.36
N LEU A 42 -13.06 -9.86 12.72
CA LEU A 42 -12.32 -8.78 13.40
C LEU A 42 -13.12 -7.49 13.58
N GLY A 43 -14.21 -7.32 12.83
CA GLY A 43 -15.07 -6.14 12.91
C GLY A 43 -14.43 -4.87 12.33
N TYR A 44 -13.49 -5.04 11.40
CA TYR A 44 -12.93 -3.96 10.59
C TYR A 44 -13.74 -3.84 9.29
N GLU A 45 -14.31 -2.67 9.05
CA GLU A 45 -14.99 -2.34 7.80
C GLU A 45 -13.95 -1.85 6.79
N SER A 46 -14.10 -2.25 5.53
CA SER A 46 -13.37 -1.66 4.41
C SER A 46 -13.64 -0.16 4.35
N LEU A 47 -12.62 0.64 4.03
CA LEU A 47 -12.80 2.04 3.65
C LEU A 47 -12.96 2.23 2.15
N ASP A 48 -13.07 1.12 1.41
CA ASP A 48 -13.31 1.05 -0.04
C ASP A 48 -12.23 1.79 -0.84
N VAL A 49 -11.04 1.89 -0.24
CA VAL A 49 -9.88 2.61 -0.80
C VAL A 49 -8.62 1.78 -0.64
N GLY A 50 -7.89 1.65 -1.74
CA GLY A 50 -6.54 1.10 -1.81
C GLY A 50 -5.57 2.12 -2.41
N ALA A 51 -4.28 2.02 -2.09
CA ALA A 51 -3.27 2.90 -2.66
C ALA A 51 -1.96 2.18 -2.96
N LEU A 52 -1.44 2.40 -4.17
CA LEU A 52 -0.14 1.89 -4.62
C LEU A 52 0.92 3.00 -4.49
N CYS A 53 1.93 2.76 -3.66
CA CYS A 53 3.04 3.67 -3.40
C CYS A 53 4.26 3.33 -4.25
N PHE A 54 4.82 4.34 -4.91
CA PHE A 54 6.03 4.19 -5.72
C PHE A 54 6.94 5.40 -5.63
N SER A 55 8.23 5.15 -5.83
CA SER A 55 9.25 6.20 -5.87
C SER A 55 9.34 6.81 -7.27
N GLY A 56 8.83 8.03 -7.40
CA GLY A 56 8.85 8.77 -8.65
C GLY A 56 10.26 9.15 -9.11
N VAL A 57 10.43 9.29 -10.44
CA VAL A 57 11.62 9.91 -11.05
C VAL A 57 11.24 10.91 -12.12
N ASP A 58 12.03 11.97 -12.19
CA ASP A 58 11.98 12.95 -13.27
C ASP A 58 12.57 12.37 -14.57
N SER A 59 11.85 11.45 -15.21
CA SER A 59 12.20 10.92 -16.52
C SER A 59 10.99 10.90 -17.45
N ALA A 60 11.23 10.91 -18.76
CA ALA A 60 10.15 10.84 -19.75
C ALA A 60 9.51 9.45 -19.74
N ASP A 61 10.32 8.39 -19.76
CA ASP A 61 9.86 7.01 -19.76
C ASP A 61 9.01 6.68 -18.52
N PHE A 62 9.26 7.31 -17.37
CA PHE A 62 8.44 7.12 -16.17
C PHE A 62 7.07 7.80 -16.29
N ARG A 63 7.02 8.97 -16.93
CA ARG A 63 5.75 9.64 -17.21
C ARG A 63 4.92 8.80 -18.17
N ASP A 64 5.54 8.20 -19.18
CA ASP A 64 4.85 7.30 -20.11
C ASP A 64 4.25 6.08 -19.38
N ALA A 65 4.95 5.51 -18.39
CA ALA A 65 4.42 4.42 -17.57
C ALA A 65 3.22 4.85 -16.70
N VAL A 66 3.28 6.05 -16.10
CA VAL A 66 2.15 6.62 -15.34
C VAL A 66 0.97 6.88 -16.26
N ASP A 67 1.19 7.51 -17.42
CA ASP A 67 0.16 7.80 -18.41
C ASP A 67 -0.52 6.50 -18.92
N GLU A 68 0.24 5.40 -19.05
CA GLU A 68 -0.32 4.08 -19.41
C GLU A 68 -1.19 3.50 -18.28
N VAL A 69 -0.73 3.57 -17.03
CA VAL A 69 -1.54 3.16 -15.86
C VAL A 69 -2.84 3.97 -15.81
N GLU A 70 -2.77 5.30 -15.95
CA GLU A 70 -3.96 6.16 -15.96
C GLU A 70 -4.92 5.81 -17.10
N ALA A 71 -4.40 5.56 -18.31
CA ALA A 71 -5.24 5.19 -19.46
C ALA A 71 -5.93 3.82 -19.28
N ILE A 72 -5.25 2.84 -18.68
CA ILE A 72 -5.82 1.52 -18.39
C ILE A 72 -6.90 1.64 -17.30
N LEU A 73 -6.62 2.38 -16.22
CA LEU A 73 -7.58 2.59 -15.13
C LEU A 73 -8.81 3.39 -15.60
N GLU A 74 -8.64 4.39 -16.46
CA GLU A 74 -9.75 5.14 -17.06
C GLU A 74 -10.64 4.25 -17.93
N ALA A 75 -10.05 3.34 -18.71
CA ALA A 75 -10.82 2.35 -19.47
C ALA A 75 -11.55 1.35 -18.55
N GLY A 76 -10.87 0.87 -17.50
CA GLY A 76 -11.46 -0.05 -16.52
C GLY A 76 -12.61 0.57 -15.72
N GLN A 77 -12.55 1.87 -15.45
CA GLN A 77 -13.61 2.61 -14.76
C GLN A 77 -14.96 2.54 -15.50
N GLU A 78 -14.96 2.43 -16.84
CA GLU A 78 -16.21 2.25 -17.60
C GLU A 78 -16.86 0.87 -17.37
N GLU A 79 -16.07 -0.12 -16.95
CA GLU A 79 -16.50 -1.51 -16.75
C GLU A 79 -16.81 -1.83 -15.28
N THR A 80 -15.92 -1.48 -14.35
CA THR A 80 -16.04 -1.79 -12.90
C THR A 80 -16.64 -0.63 -12.11
N GLY A 81 -16.39 0.61 -12.55
CA GLY A 81 -16.72 1.81 -11.79
C GLY A 81 -15.61 2.29 -10.85
N THR A 82 -14.48 1.57 -10.79
CA THR A 82 -13.35 1.88 -9.92
C THR A 82 -12.82 3.29 -10.17
N GLY A 83 -12.96 4.16 -9.18
CA GLY A 83 -12.40 5.51 -9.21
C GLY A 83 -10.89 5.45 -9.02
N PHE A 84 -10.14 6.32 -9.69
CA PHE A 84 -8.71 6.46 -9.43
C PHE A 84 -8.26 7.92 -9.39
N SER A 85 -7.17 8.16 -8.67
CA SER A 85 -6.46 9.44 -8.68
C SER A 85 -4.97 9.23 -8.42
N VAL A 86 -4.13 10.10 -9.00
CA VAL A 86 -2.69 10.09 -8.76
C VAL A 86 -2.32 11.27 -7.86
N THR A 87 -1.71 10.99 -6.71
CA THR A 87 -1.27 12.01 -5.74
C THR A 87 0.24 11.93 -5.51
N SER A 88 0.81 12.98 -4.91
CA SER A 88 2.19 13.01 -4.47
C SER A 88 2.21 13.49 -3.02
N ASP A 89 2.94 12.78 -2.17
CA ASP A 89 3.03 13.13 -0.76
C ASP A 89 4.18 14.13 -0.47
N ASP A 90 4.20 14.65 0.75
CA ASP A 90 5.25 15.56 1.24
C ASP A 90 6.65 14.91 1.34
N HIS A 91 6.74 13.59 1.20
CA HIS A 91 7.98 12.82 1.29
C HIS A 91 8.60 12.56 -0.11
N GLY A 92 7.90 12.93 -1.18
CA GLY A 92 8.33 12.76 -2.56
C GLY A 92 8.02 11.37 -3.14
N TYR A 93 7.08 10.64 -2.53
CA TYR A 93 6.48 9.45 -3.12
C TYR A 93 5.24 9.81 -3.92
N GLN A 94 4.94 8.98 -4.91
CA GLN A 94 3.73 9.06 -5.70
C GLN A 94 2.82 7.90 -5.34
N TRP A 95 1.52 8.17 -5.47
CA TRP A 95 0.47 7.26 -5.07
C TRP A 95 -0.58 7.18 -6.16
N VAL A 96 -0.93 5.97 -6.57
CA VAL A 96 -2.15 5.69 -7.33
C VAL A 96 -3.18 5.24 -6.31
N VAL A 97 -4.17 6.08 -6.04
CA VAL A 97 -5.26 5.82 -5.09
C VAL A 97 -6.47 5.33 -5.87
N LEU A 98 -7.03 4.21 -5.45
CA LEU A 98 -8.15 3.52 -6.06
C LEU A 98 -9.32 3.46 -5.08
N GLU A 99 -10.53 3.70 -5.56
CA GLU A 99 -11.76 3.67 -4.76
C GLU A 99 -12.79 2.75 -5.43
N ASP A 100 -13.24 1.72 -4.72
CA ASP A 100 -14.28 0.77 -5.15
C ASP A 100 -14.84 0.02 -3.94
N ASP A 101 -16.16 -0.22 -3.93
CA ASP A 101 -16.82 -1.01 -2.89
C ASP A 101 -16.71 -2.53 -3.10
N ASP A 102 -16.26 -2.97 -4.28
CA ASP A 102 -15.87 -4.36 -4.51
C ASP A 102 -14.36 -4.57 -4.25
N PRO A 103 -13.99 -5.36 -3.22
CA PRO A 103 -12.59 -5.64 -2.91
C PRO A 103 -11.81 -6.32 -4.05
N GLU A 104 -12.47 -7.16 -4.86
CA GLU A 104 -11.80 -7.86 -5.96
C GLU A 104 -11.41 -6.88 -7.07
N ASP A 105 -12.25 -5.89 -7.34
CA ASP A 105 -11.97 -4.84 -8.33
C ASP A 105 -10.84 -3.91 -7.85
N LEU A 106 -10.80 -3.57 -6.55
CA LEU A 106 -9.67 -2.86 -5.94
C LEU A 106 -8.35 -3.64 -6.09
N ILE A 107 -8.34 -4.92 -5.69
CA ILE A 107 -7.15 -5.78 -5.73
C ILE A 107 -6.67 -5.91 -7.18
N THR A 108 -7.58 -6.19 -8.10
CA THR A 108 -7.29 -6.37 -9.51
C THR A 108 -6.71 -5.09 -10.13
N SER A 109 -7.30 -3.93 -9.83
CA SER A 109 -6.81 -2.63 -10.31
C SER A 109 -5.42 -2.29 -9.76
N MET A 110 -5.17 -2.57 -8.48
CA MET A 110 -3.83 -2.41 -7.88
C MET A 110 -2.80 -3.35 -8.49
N HIS A 111 -3.17 -4.62 -8.71
CA HIS A 111 -2.34 -5.59 -9.39
C HIS A 111 -1.93 -5.09 -10.78
N PHE A 112 -2.90 -4.66 -11.59
CA PHE A 112 -2.62 -4.15 -12.94
C PHE A 112 -1.70 -2.94 -12.92
N ALA A 113 -1.98 -1.95 -12.07
CA ALA A 113 -1.12 -0.77 -11.95
C ALA A 113 0.32 -1.16 -11.58
N ALA A 114 0.50 -2.10 -10.64
CA ALA A 114 1.81 -2.60 -10.25
C ALA A 114 2.51 -3.38 -11.38
N ASP A 115 1.78 -4.25 -12.07
CA ASP A 115 2.30 -5.05 -13.19
C ASP A 115 2.78 -4.16 -14.34
N THR A 116 1.99 -3.14 -14.72
CA THR A 116 2.40 -2.16 -15.74
C THR A 116 3.70 -1.45 -15.35
N PHE A 117 3.86 -1.02 -14.09
CA PHE A 117 5.15 -0.46 -13.65
C PHE A 117 6.30 -1.46 -13.76
N ILE A 118 6.07 -2.75 -13.49
CA ILE A 118 7.07 -3.81 -13.65
C ILE A 118 7.44 -4.02 -15.12
N GLU A 119 6.46 -4.08 -16.02
CA GLU A 119 6.66 -4.23 -17.47
C GLU A 119 7.50 -3.08 -18.06
N HIS A 120 7.32 -1.86 -17.55
CA HIS A 120 8.12 -0.68 -17.90
C HIS A 120 9.50 -0.63 -17.23
N GLY A 121 9.86 -1.64 -16.43
CA GLY A 121 11.16 -1.74 -15.75
C GLY A 121 11.25 -0.92 -14.45
N TYR A 122 10.12 -0.43 -13.93
CA TYR A 122 10.02 0.32 -12.68
C TYR A 122 9.62 -0.53 -11.48
N GLY A 123 9.63 -1.87 -11.58
CA GLY A 123 9.32 -2.76 -10.44
C GLY A 123 10.19 -2.49 -9.19
N SER A 124 11.46 -2.14 -9.35
CA SER A 124 12.35 -1.74 -8.25
C SER A 124 11.95 -0.45 -7.51
N ARG A 125 11.02 0.31 -8.09
CA ARG A 125 10.50 1.58 -7.55
C ARG A 125 9.18 1.41 -6.83
N LEU A 126 8.49 0.29 -7.02
CA LEU A 126 7.31 -0.07 -6.23
C LEU A 126 7.73 -0.26 -4.78
N LEU A 127 7.02 0.42 -3.89
CA LEU A 127 7.34 0.44 -2.46
C LEU A 127 6.33 -0.38 -1.68
N ALA A 128 5.05 -0.03 -1.81
CA ALA A 128 3.99 -0.69 -1.06
C ALA A 128 2.63 -0.63 -1.77
N ALA A 129 1.76 -1.59 -1.46
CA ALA A 129 0.31 -1.47 -1.68
C ALA A 129 -0.36 -1.39 -0.30
N VAL A 130 -1.36 -0.53 -0.16
CA VAL A 130 -2.01 -0.23 1.11
C VAL A 130 -3.52 -0.44 0.96
N PHE A 131 -4.10 -1.23 1.85
CA PHE A 131 -5.53 -1.50 1.93
C PHE A 131 -6.05 -0.90 3.23
N ALA A 132 -7.04 -0.02 3.15
CA ALA A 132 -7.51 0.73 4.30
C ALA A 132 -8.81 0.19 4.89
N TYR A 133 -8.80 0.10 6.21
CA TYR A 133 -9.89 -0.39 7.03
C TYR A 133 -10.14 0.57 8.19
N ARG A 134 -11.27 0.40 8.86
CA ARG A 134 -11.61 1.11 10.08
C ARG A 134 -12.37 0.21 11.03
N ASP A 135 -12.09 0.35 12.32
CA ASP A 135 -12.96 -0.13 13.39
C ASP A 135 -13.52 1.04 14.20
N ARG A 136 -14.06 0.73 15.39
CA ARG A 136 -14.61 1.75 16.31
C ARG A 136 -13.53 2.63 16.96
N ASP A 137 -12.30 2.15 17.03
CA ASP A 137 -11.17 2.77 17.72
C ASP A 137 -10.30 3.60 16.76
N GLY A 138 -10.28 3.29 15.46
CA GLY A 138 -9.59 4.10 14.46
C GLY A 138 -9.37 3.41 13.11
N PRO A 139 -8.53 4.03 12.24
CA PRO A 139 -8.12 3.42 10.99
C PRO A 139 -7.08 2.30 11.22
N ALA A 140 -7.10 1.30 10.36
CA ALA A 140 -6.09 0.26 10.25
C ALA A 140 -5.71 0.06 8.80
N TYR A 141 -4.45 -0.29 8.55
CA TYR A 141 -3.91 -0.46 7.20
C TYR A 141 -3.23 -1.82 7.09
N TRP A 142 -3.56 -2.55 6.04
CA TRP A 142 -2.74 -3.68 5.59
C TRP A 142 -1.79 -3.21 4.51
N ILE A 143 -0.49 -3.38 4.75
CA ILE A 143 0.56 -2.88 3.88
C ILE A 143 1.32 -4.07 3.30
N TYR A 144 1.28 -4.23 1.98
CA TYR A 144 2.16 -5.13 1.25
C TYR A 144 3.44 -4.39 0.89
N SER A 145 4.61 -4.94 1.25
CA SER A 145 5.92 -4.39 0.86
C SER A 145 6.48 -5.17 -0.33
N PHE A 146 6.49 -4.55 -1.52
CA PHE A 146 7.03 -5.16 -2.75
C PHE A 146 8.50 -5.60 -2.59
N ARG A 147 9.29 -4.90 -1.78
CA ARG A 147 10.70 -5.26 -1.54
C ARG A 147 10.89 -6.52 -0.70
N ARG A 148 9.90 -6.86 0.11
CA ARG A 148 9.94 -8.00 1.05
C ARG A 148 9.07 -9.16 0.56
N GLY A 149 8.07 -8.88 -0.28
CA GLY A 149 7.05 -9.85 -0.68
C GLY A 149 6.23 -10.31 0.52
N ARG A 150 5.88 -9.36 1.41
CA ARG A 150 5.21 -9.65 2.69
C ARG A 150 4.24 -8.54 3.09
N PHE A 151 3.18 -8.96 3.77
CA PHE A 151 2.18 -8.08 4.38
C PHE A 151 2.54 -7.75 5.83
N TYR A 152 2.10 -6.60 6.32
CA TYR A 152 2.05 -6.31 7.74
C TYR A 152 0.93 -5.31 8.06
N PRO A 153 0.32 -5.42 9.25
CA PRO A 153 -0.66 -4.45 9.70
C PRO A 153 0.02 -3.21 10.25
N PHE A 154 -0.64 -2.06 10.10
CA PHE A 154 -0.25 -0.80 10.72
C PHE A 154 -1.48 -0.08 11.24
N VAL A 155 -1.50 0.21 12.55
CA VAL A 155 -2.65 0.85 13.21
C VAL A 155 -2.18 2.16 13.86
N PRO A 156 -2.32 3.31 13.16
CA PRO A 156 -1.82 4.57 13.69
C PRO A 156 -2.74 5.11 14.80
N GLN A 157 -2.10 5.74 15.78
CA GLN A 157 -2.73 6.49 16.86
C GLN A 157 -2.27 7.96 16.82
N ALA A 158 -2.97 8.80 17.58
CA ALA A 158 -2.60 10.20 17.74
C ALA A 158 -1.15 10.35 18.26
N GLY A 159 -0.45 11.37 17.80
CA GLY A 159 0.92 11.65 18.26
C GLY A 159 2.02 10.85 17.57
N ARG A 160 1.74 10.23 16.40
CA ARG A 160 2.66 9.32 15.67
C ARG A 160 3.05 8.10 16.51
N GLU A 161 2.08 7.58 17.26
CA GLU A 161 2.16 6.33 18.00
C GLU A 161 1.40 5.25 17.23
N ARG A 162 1.73 3.97 17.47
CA ARG A 162 1.05 2.84 16.82
C ARG A 162 0.42 1.93 17.88
N ASP A 163 -0.74 1.37 17.57
CA ASP A 163 -1.39 0.40 18.44
C ASP A 163 -0.80 -1.00 18.24
N SER A 164 0.28 -1.29 18.96
CA SER A 164 0.93 -2.60 18.87
C SER A 164 0.05 -3.76 19.34
N SER A 165 -1.00 -3.51 20.13
CA SER A 165 -1.93 -4.56 20.55
C SER A 165 -2.88 -4.92 19.42
N ALA A 166 -3.46 -3.91 18.75
CA ALA A 166 -4.31 -4.11 17.59
C ALA A 166 -3.52 -4.75 16.44
N GLU A 167 -2.31 -4.26 16.16
CA GLU A 167 -1.42 -4.83 15.14
C GLU A 167 -1.10 -6.31 15.41
N PHE A 168 -0.86 -6.70 16.66
CA PHE A 168 -0.63 -8.12 17.02
C PHE A 168 -1.90 -8.98 16.86
N SER A 169 -3.07 -8.43 17.17
CA SER A 169 -4.35 -9.12 16.96
C SER A 169 -4.64 -9.35 15.48
N LEU A 170 -4.42 -8.33 14.64
CA LEU A 170 -4.55 -8.42 13.18
C LEU A 170 -3.58 -9.45 12.59
N GLU A 171 -2.29 -9.37 12.97
CA GLU A 171 -1.26 -10.35 12.58
C GLU A 171 -1.68 -11.79 12.92
N SER A 172 -2.16 -12.01 14.14
CA SER A 172 -2.51 -13.36 14.60
C SER A 172 -3.74 -13.93 13.90
N ALA A 173 -4.67 -13.07 13.49
CA ALA A 173 -5.93 -13.49 12.88
C ALA A 173 -5.77 -13.87 11.41
N LEU A 174 -4.90 -13.17 10.67
CA LEU A 174 -4.62 -13.45 9.26
C LEU A 174 -3.38 -14.34 9.06
N ASP A 175 -2.81 -14.88 10.13
CA ASP A 175 -1.71 -15.86 10.04
C ASP A 175 -2.21 -17.12 9.30
N GLY A 176 -1.60 -17.38 8.14
CA GLY A 176 -1.98 -18.49 7.26
C GLY A 176 -2.91 -18.11 6.12
N GLU A 177 -3.50 -16.91 6.12
CA GLU A 177 -4.18 -16.31 4.96
C GLU A 177 -3.22 -15.42 4.17
N LEU A 178 -2.48 -14.56 4.87
CA LEU A 178 -1.49 -13.67 4.28
C LEU A 178 -0.07 -14.13 4.58
N GLU A 179 0.83 -13.85 3.63
CA GLU A 179 2.27 -13.96 3.84
C GLU A 179 2.79 -12.80 4.69
N ILE A 180 2.66 -12.90 6.01
CA ILE A 180 2.98 -11.81 6.94
C ILE A 180 4.49 -11.73 7.25
N GLU A 181 5.01 -10.51 7.35
CA GLU A 181 6.38 -10.20 7.80
C GLU A 181 6.52 -10.46 9.31
N ARG A 182 7.43 -11.37 9.67
CA ARG A 182 7.67 -11.79 11.07
C ARG A 182 8.60 -10.85 11.81
N GLU A 183 9.50 -10.18 11.09
CA GLU A 183 10.48 -9.27 11.65
C GLU A 183 9.88 -7.87 11.74
N LYS A 184 9.34 -7.51 12.92
CA LYS A 184 8.65 -6.23 13.15
C LYS A 184 9.50 -4.98 12.92
N GLU A 185 10.82 -5.12 12.84
CA GLU A 185 11.71 -4.02 12.45
C GLU A 185 11.51 -3.56 11.00
N TYR A 186 10.94 -4.42 10.15
CA TYR A 186 10.58 -4.11 8.76
C TYR A 186 9.13 -3.67 8.60
N TRP A 187 8.39 -3.48 9.70
CA TRP A 187 7.06 -2.88 9.66
C TRP A 187 7.22 -1.36 9.58
N TYR A 188 7.46 -0.90 8.36
CA TYR A 188 7.70 0.50 8.05
C TYR A 188 6.39 1.31 8.22
N PRO A 189 6.34 2.25 9.18
CA PRO A 189 5.12 3.01 9.40
C PRO A 189 4.89 4.02 8.27
N LEU A 190 3.70 3.99 7.70
CA LEU A 190 3.25 4.95 6.69
C LEU A 190 2.34 5.97 7.37
N TRP A 191 2.94 6.99 7.99
CA TRP A 191 2.19 8.03 8.70
C TRP A 191 1.50 8.98 7.71
N PRO A 192 0.24 9.39 7.96
CA PRO A 192 -0.37 10.48 7.23
C PRO A 192 0.43 11.79 7.42
N SER A 193 0.31 12.69 6.45
CA SER A 193 0.84 14.06 6.53
C SER A 193 0.21 14.86 7.67
N GLU A 194 0.79 16.03 8.00
CA GLU A 194 0.24 16.88 9.05
C GLU A 194 -1.15 17.41 8.67
N GLY A 195 -2.19 16.75 9.17
CA GLY A 195 -3.60 17.08 8.89
C GLY A 195 -4.31 16.12 7.93
N GLY A 196 -3.58 15.15 7.35
CA GLY A 196 -4.14 14.05 6.58
C GLY A 196 -4.75 12.95 7.47
N THR A 197 -5.67 12.18 6.90
CA THR A 197 -6.26 10.98 7.51
C THR A 197 -5.53 9.73 7.04
N HIS A 198 -5.08 9.70 5.78
CA HIS A 198 -4.46 8.55 5.14
C HIS A 198 -2.99 8.78 4.75
N PRO A 199 -2.20 7.71 4.56
CA PRO A 199 -0.78 7.84 4.21
C PRO A 199 -0.49 8.49 2.85
N TRP A 200 -1.47 8.54 1.95
CA TRP A 200 -1.35 9.04 0.57
C TRP A 200 -1.85 10.49 0.39
N GLU A 201 -2.15 11.18 1.49
CA GLU A 201 -2.59 12.59 1.52
C GLU A 201 -1.45 13.57 1.83
#